data_AF-L8Y8W6-F1
#
_entry.id   AF-L8Y8W6-F1
#
_cell.length_a   1.000
_cell.length_b   1.000
_cell.length_c   1.000
_cell.angle_alpha   90.00
_cell.angle_beta   90.00
_cell.angle_gamma   90.00
#
_symmetry.space_group_name_H-M   'P 1'
#
loop_
_entity.id
_entity.type
_entity.pdbx_description
1 polymer ?
#
loop_
_entity_poly.entity_id
_entity_poly.type
_entity_poly.pdbx_seq_one_letter_code
_entity_poly.pdbx_strand_id
1 'polypeptide(L)'
;MTTTSSAEGKQNIMIMGRKTWLSIPEKNQPLKDRINLVLSRELKEPPPGAHFLAKSLDDALKLIEQPELTNQVDMVWLVGGSPVYKEVMNQPGHLKLFMTRILQDFESDTFFQEIDLEKYKLLPGYPGVLSDVQEEKGIKYKFEVYEKND
;
A
#
# COMPACT_ATOMS: atom_id res chain seq x y z
N MET A 1 -1.75 6.28 10.82
CA MET A 1 -2.63 5.70 9.78
C MET A 1 -2.26 4.26 9.47
N THR A 2 -1.10 3.97 8.86
CA THR A 2 -0.74 2.58 8.52
C THR A 2 -0.18 1.78 9.70
N THR A 3 0.31 2.43 10.76
CA THR A 3 0.79 1.79 12.00
C THR A 3 -0.29 1.62 13.07
N THR A 4 -1.44 2.27 12.90
CA THR A 4 -2.54 2.25 13.86
C THR A 4 -3.54 1.21 13.39
N SER A 5 -3.74 0.15 14.17
CA SER A 5 -4.86 -0.77 13.94
C SER A 5 -6.13 -0.18 14.57
N SER A 6 -7.26 -0.42 13.91
CA SER A 6 -8.61 -0.17 14.41
C SER A 6 -9.07 -1.23 15.43
N ALA A 7 -8.41 -2.39 15.50
CA ALA A 7 -8.75 -3.49 16.40
C ALA A 7 -7.62 -3.76 17.40
N GLU A 8 -7.98 -3.90 18.68
CA GLU A 8 -7.02 -4.20 19.74
C GLU A 8 -6.33 -5.55 19.51
N GLY A 9 -5.00 -5.58 19.67
CA GLY A 9 -4.19 -6.78 19.47
C GLY A 9 -3.92 -7.15 18.00
N LYS A 10 -4.46 -6.40 17.03
CA LYS A 10 -4.20 -6.63 15.60
C LYS A 10 -3.16 -5.66 15.02
N GLN A 11 -2.61 -6.03 13.87
CA GLN A 11 -1.66 -5.24 13.08
C GLN A 11 -2.17 -5.07 11.66
N ASN A 12 -1.75 -3.98 11.02
CA ASN A 12 -1.94 -3.82 9.59
C ASN A 12 -0.87 -4.61 8.82
N ILE A 13 -1.23 -5.10 7.63
CA ILE A 13 -0.31 -5.79 6.73
C ILE A 13 0.05 -4.91 5.53
N MET A 14 1.33 -4.87 5.21
CA MET A 14 1.90 -4.14 4.09
C MET A 14 2.30 -5.14 3.00
N ILE A 15 1.66 -5.07 1.84
CA ILE A 15 2.00 -5.89 0.68
C ILE A 15 2.77 -5.02 -0.31
N MET A 16 3.92 -5.51 -0.77
CA MET A 16 4.74 -4.80 -1.74
C MET A 16 5.51 -5.72 -2.68
N GLY A 17 5.85 -5.24 -3.88
CA GLY A 17 6.72 -5.95 -4.81
C GLY A 17 8.18 -5.98 -4.35
N ARG A 18 8.95 -6.97 -4.81
CA ARG A 18 10.38 -7.13 -4.48
C ARG A 18 11.20 -5.85 -4.63
N LYS A 19 11.03 -5.09 -5.72
CA LYS A 19 11.81 -3.85 -5.95
C LYS A 19 11.49 -2.78 -4.90
N THR A 20 10.23 -2.66 -4.50
CA THR A 20 9.80 -1.74 -3.43
C THR A 20 10.37 -2.16 -2.08
N TRP A 21 10.42 -3.46 -1.79
CA TRP A 21 11.09 -3.95 -0.58
C TRP A 21 12.57 -3.54 -0.54
N LEU A 22 13.30 -3.79 -1.63
CA LEU A 22 14.72 -3.46 -1.74
C LEU A 22 15.02 -1.96 -1.73
N SER A 23 14.04 -1.10 -2.04
CA SER A 23 14.22 0.35 -1.99
C SER A 23 14.05 0.95 -0.59
N ILE A 24 13.51 0.18 0.37
CA ILE A 24 13.40 0.63 1.77
C ILE A 24 14.80 0.53 2.39
N PRO A 25 15.32 1.57 3.08
CA PRO A 25 16.60 1.47 3.78
C PRO A 25 16.62 0.30 4.76
N GLU A 26 17.70 -0.49 4.83
CA GLU A 26 17.78 -1.71 5.66
C GLU A 26 17.42 -1.47 7.14
N LYS A 27 17.82 -0.32 7.70
CA LYS A 27 17.45 0.08 9.08
C LYS A 27 15.95 0.23 9.33
N ASN A 28 15.16 0.35 8.25
CA ASN A 28 13.71 0.47 8.26
C ASN A 28 13.02 -0.82 7.77
N GLN A 29 13.78 -1.91 7.53
CA GLN A 29 13.25 -3.23 7.19
C GLN A 29 13.24 -4.14 8.43
N PRO A 30 12.12 -4.81 8.75
CA PRO A 30 10.77 -4.55 8.22
C PRO A 30 10.21 -3.20 8.68
N LEU A 31 9.15 -2.75 8.00
CA LEU A 31 8.38 -1.61 8.45
C LEU A 31 7.80 -1.93 9.84
N LYS A 32 8.32 -1.27 10.88
CA LYS A 32 7.97 -1.51 12.30
C LYS A 32 6.46 -1.45 12.54
N ASP A 33 5.99 -2.28 13.48
CA ASP A 33 4.61 -2.37 13.97
C ASP A 33 3.58 -2.79 12.91
N ARG A 34 4.06 -3.43 11.83
CA ARG A 34 3.24 -3.94 10.72
C ARG A 34 3.75 -5.29 10.25
N ILE A 35 2.84 -6.11 9.74
CA ILE A 35 3.20 -7.33 9.03
C ILE A 35 3.68 -6.93 7.63
N ASN A 36 4.81 -7.48 7.17
CA ASN A 36 5.41 -7.13 5.88
C ASN A 36 5.42 -8.37 4.98
N LEU A 37 4.71 -8.29 3.86
CA LEU A 37 4.57 -9.35 2.86
C LEU A 37 5.16 -8.88 1.53
N VAL A 38 6.11 -9.64 1.00
CA VAL A 38 6.77 -9.34 -0.27
C VAL A 38 6.21 -10.20 -1.39
N LEU A 39 5.95 -9.59 -2.54
CA LEU A 39 5.56 -10.27 -3.77
C LEU A 39 6.78 -10.52 -4.65
N SER A 40 7.04 -11.79 -4.96
CA SER A 40 8.07 -12.19 -5.94
C SER A 40 7.78 -13.56 -6.53
N ARG A 41 8.00 -13.69 -7.85
CA ARG A 41 7.93 -14.97 -8.56
C ARG A 41 9.24 -15.74 -8.53
N GLU A 42 10.35 -15.06 -8.22
CA GLU A 42 11.71 -15.61 -8.28
C GLU A 42 12.22 -16.10 -6.92
N LEU A 43 11.85 -15.40 -5.84
CA LEU A 43 12.27 -15.77 -4.50
C LEU A 43 11.60 -17.08 -4.07
N LYS A 44 12.34 -17.87 -3.29
CA LYS A 44 11.84 -19.12 -2.69
C LYS A 44 11.47 -18.95 -1.22
N GLU A 45 12.03 -17.93 -0.57
CA GLU A 45 11.85 -17.61 0.84
C GLU A 45 11.70 -16.08 1.01
N PRO A 46 11.02 -15.61 2.07
CA PRO A 46 10.95 -14.18 2.37
C PRO A 46 12.35 -13.56 2.44
N PRO A 47 12.57 -12.36 1.85
CA PRO A 47 13.84 -11.68 1.98
C PRO A 47 14.12 -11.33 3.47
N PRO A 48 15.39 -11.11 3.86
CA PRO A 48 15.74 -10.86 5.25
C PRO A 48 14.88 -9.77 5.89
N GLY A 49 14.25 -10.07 7.03
CA GLY A 49 13.37 -9.17 7.77
C GLY A 49 11.90 -9.14 7.31
N ALA A 50 11.56 -9.61 6.11
CA ALA A 50 10.17 -9.77 5.70
C ALA A 50 9.51 -10.96 6.43
N HIS A 51 8.23 -10.83 6.74
CA HIS A 51 7.48 -11.86 7.47
C HIS A 51 6.96 -12.94 6.53
N PHE A 52 6.50 -12.54 5.34
CA PHE A 52 5.87 -13.44 4.37
C PHE A 52 6.33 -13.17 2.93
N LEU A 53 6.21 -14.20 2.10
CA LEU A 53 6.45 -14.17 0.66
C LEU A 53 5.23 -14.77 -0.04
N ALA A 54 4.75 -14.10 -1.10
CA ALA A 54 3.75 -14.66 -2.01
C ALA A 54 4.16 -14.45 -3.47
N LYS A 55 3.64 -15.28 -4.38
CA LYS A 55 4.00 -15.24 -5.82
C LYS A 55 3.09 -14.32 -6.64
N SER A 56 1.92 -13.96 -6.11
CA SER A 56 0.90 -13.10 -6.71
C SER A 56 0.13 -12.35 -5.63
N LEU A 57 -0.65 -11.33 -6.02
CA LEU A 57 -1.56 -10.67 -5.10
C LEU A 57 -2.62 -11.65 -4.57
N ASP A 58 -3.17 -12.49 -5.44
CA ASP A 58 -4.18 -13.50 -5.05
C ASP A 58 -3.65 -14.48 -4.01
N ASP A 59 -2.40 -14.93 -4.14
CA ASP A 59 -1.76 -15.81 -3.15
C ASP A 59 -1.58 -15.08 -1.80
N ALA A 60 -1.26 -13.78 -1.84
CA ALA A 60 -1.14 -12.97 -0.63
C ALA A 60 -2.50 -12.77 0.07
N LEU A 61 -3.56 -12.52 -0.69
CA LEU A 61 -4.92 -12.38 -0.14
C LEU A 61 -5.40 -13.70 0.47
N LYS A 62 -5.20 -14.83 -0.22
CA LYS A 62 -5.50 -16.17 0.33
C LYS A 62 -4.72 -16.46 1.61
N LEU A 63 -3.45 -16.03 1.68
CA LEU A 63 -2.63 -16.21 2.88
C LEU A 63 -3.21 -15.42 4.07
N ILE A 64 -3.70 -14.20 3.85
CA ILE A 64 -4.31 -13.37 4.89
C ILE A 64 -5.61 -13.98 5.41
N GLU A 65 -6.37 -14.65 4.55
CA GLU A 65 -7.61 -15.38 4.91
C GLU A 65 -7.36 -16.67 5.71
N GLN A 66 -6.10 -17.10 5.89
CA GLN A 66 -5.80 -18.27 6.73
C GLN A 66 -6.03 -17.94 8.22
N PRO A 67 -6.48 -18.91 9.03
CA PRO A 67 -6.81 -18.70 10.45
C PRO A 67 -5.68 -18.06 11.27
N GLU A 68 -4.43 -18.34 10.92
CA GLU A 68 -3.23 -17.81 11.57
C GLU A 68 -3.14 -16.29 11.39
N LEU A 69 -3.49 -15.76 10.21
CA LEU A 69 -3.36 -14.34 9.89
C LEU A 69 -4.67 -13.56 10.02
N THR A 70 -5.82 -14.16 9.80
CA THR A 70 -7.13 -13.48 9.91
C THR A 70 -7.35 -12.89 11.31
N ASN A 71 -6.82 -13.54 12.35
CA ASN A 71 -6.91 -13.05 13.73
C ASN A 71 -5.87 -11.98 14.08
N GLN A 72 -4.81 -11.83 13.27
CA GLN A 72 -3.73 -10.87 13.49
C GLN A 72 -3.86 -9.63 12.60
N VAL A 73 -4.48 -9.75 11.43
CA VAL A 73 -4.57 -8.69 10.44
C VAL A 73 -5.86 -7.87 10.61
N ASP A 74 -5.69 -6.55 10.58
CA ASP A 74 -6.78 -5.58 10.55
C ASP A 74 -6.96 -4.99 9.14
N MET A 75 -6.09 -4.06 8.72
CA MET A 75 -6.14 -3.48 7.36
C MET A 75 -5.03 -4.03 6.45
N VAL A 76 -5.39 -4.24 5.17
CA VAL A 76 -4.45 -4.58 4.09
C VAL A 76 -4.06 -3.32 3.34
N TRP A 77 -2.76 -3.03 3.30
CA TRP A 77 -2.20 -1.87 2.61
C TRP A 77 -1.27 -2.32 1.48
N LEU A 78 -1.61 -1.95 0.25
CA LEU A 78 -0.72 -2.13 -0.90
C LEU A 78 0.16 -0.90 -1.04
N VAL A 79 1.48 -1.07 -0.92
CA VAL A 79 2.45 0.05 -0.98
C VAL A 79 3.35 0.00 -2.22
N GLY A 80 2.85 -0.67 -3.25
CA GLY A 80 3.42 -0.67 -4.59
C GLY A 80 4.37 -1.82 -4.88
N GLY A 81 5.13 -1.79 -5.98
CA GLY A 81 5.21 -0.71 -6.97
C GLY A 81 4.11 -0.74 -8.04
N SER A 82 4.39 -0.11 -9.18
CA SER A 82 3.46 0.05 -10.31
C SER A 82 2.71 -1.24 -10.72
N PRO A 83 3.36 -2.43 -10.85
CA PRO A 83 2.65 -3.67 -11.16
C PRO A 83 1.62 -4.09 -10.11
N VAL A 84 1.92 -3.89 -8.82
CA VAL A 84 1.02 -4.25 -7.71
C VAL A 84 -0.20 -3.33 -7.69
N TYR A 85 0.02 -2.03 -7.88
CA TYR A 85 -1.07 -1.06 -8.03
C TYR A 85 -1.93 -1.38 -9.27
N LYS A 86 -1.29 -1.79 -10.36
CA LYS A 86 -1.99 -2.21 -11.57
C LYS A 86 -2.90 -3.40 -11.35
N GLU A 87 -2.39 -4.42 -10.68
CA GLU A 87 -3.13 -5.64 -10.39
C GLU A 87 -4.37 -5.34 -9.53
N VAL A 88 -4.22 -4.64 -8.40
CA VAL A 88 -5.34 -4.42 -7.47
C VAL A 88 -6.44 -3.51 -8.03
N MET A 89 -6.10 -2.46 -8.78
CA MET A 89 -7.11 -1.52 -9.29
C MET A 89 -8.05 -2.18 -10.30
N ASN A 90 -7.61 -3.29 -10.92
CA ASN A 90 -8.39 -4.11 -11.83
C ASN A 90 -9.22 -5.20 -11.12
N GLN A 91 -9.00 -5.44 -9.83
CA GLN A 91 -9.80 -6.40 -9.07
C GLN A 91 -11.16 -5.82 -8.67
N PRO A 92 -12.22 -6.65 -8.57
CA PRO A 92 -13.48 -6.24 -7.97
C PRO A 92 -13.32 -6.00 -6.47
N GLY A 93 -14.30 -5.32 -5.88
CA GLY A 93 -14.35 -5.06 -4.44
C GLY A 93 -13.94 -3.64 -4.07
N HIS A 94 -14.08 -3.36 -2.78
CA HIS A 94 -13.86 -2.04 -2.21
C HIS A 94 -12.38 -1.68 -2.16
N LEU A 95 -12.01 -0.54 -2.73
CA LEU A 95 -10.63 -0.06 -2.76
C LEU A 95 -10.59 1.45 -2.47
N LYS A 96 -9.68 1.85 -1.57
CA LYS A 96 -9.32 3.24 -1.32
C LYS A 96 -7.90 3.53 -1.79
N LEU A 97 -7.73 4.62 -2.52
CA LEU A 97 -6.43 5.12 -2.94
C LEU A 97 -6.04 6.31 -2.06
N PHE A 98 -5.08 6.12 -1.17
CA PHE A 98 -4.48 7.20 -0.39
C PHE A 98 -3.29 7.76 -1.17
N MET A 99 -3.51 8.90 -1.82
CA MET A 99 -2.55 9.47 -2.76
C MET A 99 -1.95 10.77 -2.23
N THR A 100 -0.63 10.84 -2.26
CA THR A 100 0.08 12.11 -2.06
C THR A 100 0.34 12.72 -3.43
N ARG A 101 -0.33 13.83 -3.74
CA ARG A 101 -0.10 14.61 -4.97
C ARG A 101 1.10 15.51 -4.76
N ILE A 102 2.23 15.16 -5.38
CA ILE A 102 3.39 16.05 -5.45
C ILE A 102 3.10 17.12 -6.51
N LEU A 103 3.16 18.39 -6.14
CA LEU A 103 2.78 19.52 -7.00
C LEU A 103 3.99 20.05 -7.80
N GLN A 104 4.78 19.12 -8.33
CA GLN A 104 5.99 19.38 -9.11
C GLN A 104 6.34 18.13 -9.94
N ASP A 105 6.93 18.34 -11.12
CA ASP A 105 7.41 17.27 -11.99
C ASP A 105 8.81 16.81 -11.59
N PHE A 106 9.04 15.49 -11.67
CA PHE A 106 10.34 14.85 -11.46
C PHE A 106 10.60 13.86 -12.59
N GLU A 107 11.86 13.76 -13.04
CA GLU A 107 12.28 12.71 -13.94
C GLU A 107 12.00 11.34 -13.30
N SER A 108 11.26 10.49 -14.01
CA SER A 108 10.73 9.23 -13.48
C SER A 108 10.82 8.13 -14.53
N ASP A 109 11.15 6.91 -14.09
CA ASP A 109 11.23 5.72 -14.93
C ASP A 109 10.01 4.77 -14.76
N THR A 110 9.21 5.03 -13.73
CA THR A 110 8.09 4.20 -13.30
C THR A 110 6.92 5.09 -12.92
N PHE A 111 5.74 4.81 -13.47
CA PHE A 111 4.56 5.66 -13.31
C PHE A 111 3.43 4.93 -12.58
N PHE A 112 2.66 5.70 -11.81
CA PHE A 112 1.34 5.28 -11.36
C PHE A 112 0.38 5.39 -12.54
N GLN A 113 -0.65 4.56 -12.54
CA GLN A 113 -1.63 4.51 -13.62
C GLN A 113 -2.72 5.56 -13.42
N GLU A 114 -3.34 5.99 -14.52
CA GLU A 114 -4.42 6.97 -14.46
C GLU A 114 -5.60 6.45 -13.63
N ILE A 115 -6.18 7.35 -12.84
CA ILE A 115 -7.35 7.05 -12.03
C ILE A 115 -8.58 7.29 -12.90
N ASP A 116 -9.30 6.22 -13.19
CA ASP A 116 -10.58 6.26 -13.88
C ASP A 116 -11.63 6.95 -12.99
N LEU A 117 -11.96 8.20 -13.27
CA LEU A 117 -12.89 9.00 -12.45
C LEU A 117 -14.35 8.57 -12.58
N GLU A 118 -14.69 7.70 -13.54
CA GLU A 118 -16.01 7.05 -13.57
C GLU A 118 -16.08 5.93 -12.51
N LYS A 119 -14.94 5.29 -12.22
CA LYS A 119 -14.82 4.22 -11.21
C LYS A 119 -14.37 4.69 -9.85
N TYR A 120 -13.71 5.84 -9.73
CA TYR A 120 -13.15 6.32 -8.47
C TYR A 120 -13.61 7.75 -8.18
N LYS A 121 -14.16 7.94 -6.99
CA LYS A 121 -14.59 9.25 -6.52
C LYS A 121 -13.56 9.84 -5.55
N LEU A 122 -13.17 11.09 -5.78
CA LEU A 122 -12.40 11.86 -4.80
C LEU A 122 -13.30 12.20 -3.60
N LEU A 123 -12.85 11.84 -2.40
CA LEU A 123 -13.53 12.20 -1.16
C LEU A 123 -13.21 13.66 -0.77
N PRO A 124 -14.19 14.42 -0.25
CA PRO A 124 -13.96 15.82 0.16
C PRO A 124 -13.03 15.93 1.39
N GLY A 125 -12.87 14.85 2.14
CA GLY A 125 -11.97 14.71 3.27
C GLY A 125 -11.99 13.27 3.79
N TYR A 126 -11.02 12.91 4.64
CA TYR A 126 -10.96 11.59 5.26
C TYR A 126 -10.44 11.70 6.71
N PRO A 127 -11.02 10.98 7.68
CA PRO A 127 -10.59 11.05 9.07
C PRO A 127 -9.08 10.82 9.24
N GLY A 128 -8.40 11.76 9.91
CA GLY A 128 -6.96 11.70 10.13
C GLY A 128 -6.08 12.04 8.92
N VAL A 129 -6.67 12.56 7.83
CA VAL A 129 -5.94 13.10 6.66
C VAL A 129 -6.12 14.60 6.62
N LEU A 130 -5.02 15.35 6.51
CA LEU A 130 -5.05 16.80 6.32
C LEU A 130 -5.44 17.15 4.89
N SER A 131 -6.32 18.15 4.72
CA SER A 131 -6.76 18.63 3.40
C SER A 131 -5.90 19.77 2.85
N ASP A 132 -5.19 20.49 3.71
CA ASP A 132 -4.38 21.64 3.31
C ASP A 132 -3.11 21.22 2.55
N VAL A 133 -2.59 22.12 1.73
CA VAL A 133 -1.28 21.93 1.07
C VAL A 133 -0.19 21.91 2.13
N GLN A 134 0.67 20.91 2.03
CA GLN A 134 1.87 20.74 2.84
C GLN A 134 3.10 21.14 2.01
N GLU A 135 4.19 21.49 2.68
CA GLU A 135 5.47 21.80 2.02
C GLU A 135 6.63 21.23 2.83
N GLU A 136 7.54 20.51 2.17
CA GLU A 136 8.78 20.06 2.77
C GLU A 136 9.93 20.27 1.78
N LYS A 137 11.03 20.90 2.23
CA LYS A 137 12.21 21.20 1.38
C LYS A 137 11.85 21.95 0.10
N GLY A 138 10.86 22.84 0.16
CA GLY A 138 10.38 23.62 -0.99
C GLY A 138 9.48 22.85 -1.97
N ILE A 139 9.16 21.58 -1.69
CA ILE A 139 8.28 20.76 -2.51
C ILE A 139 6.89 20.75 -1.89
N LYS A 140 5.91 21.29 -2.62
CA LYS A 140 4.51 21.30 -2.19
C LYS A 140 3.82 19.98 -2.53
N TYR A 141 2.98 19.50 -1.63
CA TYR A 141 2.17 18.31 -1.84
C TYR A 141 0.85 18.40 -1.08
N LYS A 142 -0.13 17.58 -1.47
CA LYS A 142 -1.40 17.44 -0.74
C LYS A 142 -1.84 15.98 -0.68
N PHE A 143 -2.68 15.66 0.28
CA PHE A 143 -3.26 14.33 0.42
C PHE A 143 -4.65 14.27 -0.20
N GLU A 144 -4.90 13.25 -0.99
CA GLU A 144 -6.20 12.94 -1.59
C GLU A 144 -6.56 11.50 -1.26
N VAL A 145 -7.84 11.25 -0.99
CA VAL A 145 -8.36 9.89 -0.83
C VAL A 145 -9.43 9.67 -1.88
N TYR A 146 -9.20 8.67 -2.73
CA TYR A 146 -10.19 8.21 -3.69
C TYR A 146 -10.82 6.92 -3.18
N GLU A 147 -12.10 6.74 -3.45
CA GLU A 147 -12.84 5.52 -3.13
C GLU A 147 -13.44 4.96 -4.43
N LYS A 148 -13.27 3.66 -4.65
CA LYS A 148 -13.85 2.98 -5.81
C LYS A 148 -15.38 2.94 -5.65
N ASN A 149 -16.10 3.39 -6.68
CA ASN A 149 -17.54 3.24 -6.80
C ASN A 149 -17.86 1.73 -6.93
N ASP A 150 -18.85 1.26 -6.19
CA ASP A 150 -19.36 -0.12 -6.30
C ASP A 150 -19.96 -0.40 -7.69
#